data_AF-A0A6L7KK98-F1
#
_entry.id   AF-A0A6L7KK98-F1
#
_cell.length_a   1.000
_cell.length_b   1.000
_cell.length_c   1.000
_cell.angle_alpha   90.00
_cell.angle_beta   90.00
_cell.angle_gamma   90.00
#
_symmetry.space_group_name_H-M   'P 1'
#
loop_
_entity.id
_entity.type
_entity.pdbx_description
1 polymer ?
#
loop_
_entity_poly.entity_id
_entity_poly.type
_entity_poly.pdbx_seq_one_letter_code
_entity_poly.pdbx_strand_id
1 'polypeptide(L)' 'IYRQGFADDGYLVATFEMVFLTGWAPSASQQAPLRPGAASTSLAEALGVKETRLKR' A
#
# COMPACT_ATOMS: atom_id res chain seq x y z
N ILE A 1 -28.40 -37.33 5.58
CA ILE A 1 -27.61 -37.81 4.42
C ILE A 1 -26.31 -37.02 4.27
N TYR A 2 -26.30 -35.75 3.83
CA TYR A 2 -25.04 -35.00 3.59
C TYR A 2 -24.12 -34.89 4.83
N ARG A 3 -24.66 -34.43 5.96
CA ARG A 3 -23.92 -34.38 7.24
C ARG A 3 -23.42 -35.75 7.71
N GLN A 4 -24.12 -36.83 7.41
CA GLN A 4 -23.73 -38.17 7.82
C GLN A 4 -22.54 -38.73 7.01
N GLY A 5 -22.32 -38.23 5.78
CA GLY A 5 -21.26 -38.72 4.91
C GLY A 5 -20.00 -37.84 4.84
N PHE A 6 -20.08 -36.58 5.27
CA PHE A 6 -19.02 -35.59 5.06
C PHE A 6 -18.65 -34.77 6.32
N ALA A 7 -19.25 -35.06 7.48
CA ALA A 7 -18.87 -34.42 8.73
C ALA A 7 -17.79 -35.21 9.46
N ASP A 8 -16.87 -34.50 10.09
CA ASP A 8 -15.86 -35.00 11.01
C ASP A 8 -16.15 -34.43 12.41
N ASP A 9 -16.23 -35.28 13.43
CA ASP A 9 -16.68 -34.92 14.80
C ASP A 9 -17.96 -34.06 14.86
N GLY A 10 -18.87 -34.27 13.90
CA GLY A 10 -20.13 -33.54 13.80
C GLY A 10 -20.03 -32.16 13.13
N TYR A 11 -18.85 -31.75 12.68
CA TYR A 11 -18.60 -30.51 11.93
C TYR A 11 -18.30 -30.80 10.46
N LEU A 12 -18.72 -29.91 9.56
CA LEU A 12 -18.36 -30.01 8.15
C LEU A 12 -17.01 -29.31 7.94
N VAL A 13 -16.02 -30.05 7.47
CA VAL A 13 -14.70 -29.50 7.13
C VAL A 13 -14.78 -28.82 5.77
N ALA A 14 -14.35 -27.56 5.69
CA ALA A 14 -14.31 -26.79 4.45
C ALA A 14 -13.05 -25.94 4.39
N THR A 15 -12.45 -25.88 3.22
CA THR A 15 -11.28 -25.04 2.91
C THR A 15 -11.72 -23.93 1.98
N PHE A 16 -11.31 -22.70 2.28
CA PHE A 16 -11.61 -21.52 1.46
C PHE A 16 -10.31 -20.82 1.09
N GLU A 17 -10.23 -20.39 -0.17
CA GLU A 17 -9.23 -19.43 -0.61
C GLU A 17 -9.81 -18.02 -0.47
N MET A 18 -9.09 -17.14 0.23
CA MET A 18 -9.53 -15.78 0.48
C MET A 18 -8.51 -14.81 -0.11
N VAL A 19 -8.97 -13.90 -0.96
CA VAL A 19 -8.16 -12.79 -1.48
C VAL A 19 -8.66 -11.50 -0.85
N PHE A 20 -7.73 -10.74 -0.27
CA PHE A 20 -8.01 -9.43 0.33
C PHE A 20 -7.27 -8.36 -0.46
N LEU A 21 -7.97 -7.25 -0.73
CA LEU A 21 -7.39 -6.06 -1.34
C LEU A 21 -7.58 -4.88 -0.39
N THR A 22 -6.47 -4.26 0.01
CA THR A 22 -6.47 -3.04 0.81
C THR A 22 -5.92 -1.89 -0.03
N GLY A 23 -6.54 -0.72 0.07
CA GLY A 23 -6.09 0.48 -0.61
C GLY A 23 -6.43 1.72 0.19
N TRP A 24 -5.69 2.79 -0.07
CA TRP A 24 -5.92 4.11 0.51
C TRP A 24 -6.29 5.08 -0.59
N ALA A 25 -7.34 5.86 -0.37
CA ALA A 25 -7.66 7.01 -1.21
C ALA A 25 -6.93 8.26 -0.67
N PRO A 26 -6.56 9.21 -1.53
CA PRO A 26 -6.05 10.50 -1.09
C PRO A 26 -7.05 11.19 -0.16
N SER A 27 -6.55 11.75 0.95
CA SER A 27 -7.39 12.58 1.83
C SER A 27 -7.67 13.93 1.18
N ALA A 28 -8.80 14.56 1.49
CA ALA A 28 -9.10 15.92 1.04
C ALA A 28 -8.08 16.96 1.57
N SER A 29 -7.40 16.65 2.68
CA SER A 29 -6.31 17.45 3.25
C SER A 29 -4.94 17.21 2.59
N GLN A 30 -4.85 16.29 1.63
CA GLN A 30 -3.60 16.01 0.93
C GLN A 30 -3.17 17.24 0.12
N GLN A 31 -1.95 17.70 0.36
CA GLN A 31 -1.37 18.81 -0.42
C GLN A 31 -1.16 18.38 -1.88
N ALA A 32 -1.48 19.28 -2.81
CA ALA A 32 -1.17 19.08 -4.22
C ALA A 32 0.33 19.31 -4.46
N PRO A 33 0.96 18.58 -5.39
CA PRO A 33 2.33 18.84 -5.77
C PRO A 33 2.45 20.28 -6.30
N LEU A 34 3.50 20.98 -5.86
CA LEU A 34 3.84 22.30 -6.39
C LEU A 34 4.26 22.21 -7.86
N ARG A 35 4.19 23.33 -8.57
CA ARG A 35 4.69 23.42 -9.96
C ARG A 35 6.17 23.04 -9.99
N PRO A 36 6.62 22.25 -10.99
CA PRO A 36 8.04 21.98 -11.16
C PRO A 36 8.85 23.28 -11.20
N GLY A 37 9.96 23.34 -10.44
CA GLY A 37 10.79 24.53 -10.31
C GLY A 37 10.32 25.57 -9.28
N ALA A 38 9.22 25.33 -8.54
CA ALA A 38 8.74 26.22 -7.48
C ALA A 38 9.50 26.08 -6.14
N ALA A 39 10.50 25.20 -6.05
CA ALA A 39 11.26 24.99 -4.83
C ALA A 39 12.14 26.22 -4.53
N SER A 40 12.02 26.78 -3.32
CA SER A 40 12.88 27.87 -2.83
C SER A 40 14.17 27.39 -2.17
N THR A 41 14.20 26.12 -1.75
CA THR A 41 15.30 25.51 -0.99
C THR A 41 15.57 24.12 -1.55
N SER A 42 16.84 23.74 -1.67
CA SER A 42 17.22 22.41 -2.16
C SER A 42 17.13 21.35 -1.06
N LEU A 43 16.84 20.10 -1.42
CA LEU A 43 16.88 18.99 -0.47
C LEU A 43 18.31 18.75 0.05
N ALA A 44 19.32 18.97 -0.79
CA ALA A 44 20.72 18.83 -0.42
C ALA A 44 21.13 19.79 0.70
N GLU A 45 20.68 21.05 0.62
CA GLU A 45 20.84 22.04 1.70
C GLU A 45 20.14 21.61 2.98
N ALA A 46 18.87 21.17 2.90
CA ALA A 46 18.11 20.71 4.07
C ALA A 46 18.75 19.49 4.76
N LEU A 47 19.44 18.63 4.00
CA LEU A 47 20.09 17.42 4.49
C LEU A 47 21.60 17.60 4.76
N GLY A 48 22.20 18.76 4.44
CA GLY A 48 23.64 18.99 4.60
C GLY A 48 24.53 18.14 3.69
N VAL A 49 24.03 17.71 2.53
CA VAL A 49 24.75 16.85 1.58
C VAL A 49 25.05 17.57 0.27
N LYS A 50 25.97 17.04 -0.54
CA LYS A 50 26.25 17.55 -1.90
C LYS A 50 25.28 16.93 -2.90
N GLU A 51 24.74 17.75 -3.81
CA GLU A 51 23.95 17.24 -4.94
C GLU A 51 24.79 16.34 -5.83
N THR A 52 24.18 15.25 -6.31
CA THR A 52 24.80 14.33 -7.27
C THR A 52 23.95 14.27 -8.53
N ARG A 53 24.58 14.37 -9.70
CA ARG A 53 23.87 14.30 -10.98
C ARG A 53 23.31 12.90 -11.19
N LEU A 54 22.02 12.80 -11.51
CA LEU A 54 21.42 11.53 -11.95
C LEU A 54 22.14 11.04 -13.22
N LYS A 55 22.47 9.75 -13.25
CA LYS A 55 22.95 9.10 -14.48
C LYS A 55 21.78 9.04 -15.47
N ARG A 56 22.02 9.50 -16.69
CA ARG A 56 21.03 9.54 -17.76
C ARG A 56 20.86 8.17 -18.41
#